data_AF-A0A942CAP8-F1
#
_entry.id   AF-A0A942CAP8-F1
#
_cell.length_a   1.000
_cell.length_b   1.000
_cell.length_c   1.000
_cell.angle_alpha   90.00
_cell.angle_beta   90.00
_cell.angle_gamma   90.00
#
_symmetry.space_group_name_H-M   'P 1'
#
loop_
_entity.id
_entity.type
_entity.pdbx_description
1 polymer ?
#
loop_
_entity_poly.entity_id
_entity_poly.type
_entity_poly.pdbx_seq_one_letter_code
_entity_poly.pdbx_strand_id
1 'polypeptide(L)'
;MRQCTNNHWVLFASLVLWASFVMYPAKAVQAEPYTFSLPITQHEKAADWKNKLTAEERTAISKPDSPNDRIKTYLRLAESRLRSARSYLDREDYTGADEQILGYTALIAEVGQFSKDSVPKRDKAHKTLEVSLREQLRALEGLRRDTAASYAESAEKALKLVNQVRRQALGLLLGEGFLTDTEKQ
;
A
#
# COMPACT_ATOMS: atom_id res chain seq x y z
N MET A 1 -35.96 28.74 -54.21
CA MET A 1 -36.01 30.22 -54.22
C MET A 1 -35.13 30.70 -53.08
N ARG A 2 -33.91 31.16 -53.39
CA ARG A 2 -33.47 32.56 -53.64
C ARG A 2 -32.65 33.00 -52.41
N GLN A 3 -31.32 32.99 -52.55
CA GLN A 3 -30.43 34.14 -52.85
C GLN A 3 -29.88 34.71 -51.54
N CYS A 4 -28.61 34.50 -51.19
CA CYS A 4 -27.40 35.21 -51.65
C CYS A 4 -27.46 36.73 -51.39
N THR A 5 -26.55 37.24 -50.54
CA THR A 5 -25.42 38.14 -50.90
C THR A 5 -24.63 38.47 -49.61
N ASN A 6 -23.31 38.26 -49.49
CA ASN A 6 -22.12 38.80 -50.19
C ASN A 6 -21.70 40.23 -49.80
N ASN A 7 -20.37 40.36 -49.65
CA ASN A 7 -19.50 41.52 -49.94
C ASN A 7 -19.37 42.63 -48.88
N HIS A 8 -18.24 43.35 -48.74
CA HIS A 8 -16.89 43.37 -49.35
C HIS A 8 -16.02 44.22 -48.39
N TRP A 9 -14.83 43.77 -47.97
CA TRP A 9 -13.52 44.31 -48.41
C TRP A 9 -13.43 45.80 -48.75
N VAL A 10 -12.81 46.59 -47.85
CA VAL A 10 -11.92 47.75 -48.09
C VAL A 10 -11.05 47.85 -46.81
N LEU A 11 -9.80 47.43 -46.68
CA LEU A 11 -8.51 47.73 -47.33
C LEU A 11 -8.01 49.19 -47.25
N PHE A 12 -6.81 49.32 -46.67
CA PHE A 12 -5.77 50.36 -46.80
C PHE A 12 -5.95 51.73 -46.12
N ALA A 13 -5.05 52.10 -45.19
CA ALA A 13 -3.78 52.79 -45.53
C ALA A 13 -3.15 53.58 -44.35
N SER A 14 -1.90 53.23 -44.03
CA SER A 14 -0.80 54.12 -43.57
C SER A 14 -0.94 54.81 -42.18
N LEU A 15 0.09 55.15 -41.42
CA LEU A 15 1.42 55.64 -41.79
C LEU A 15 2.35 55.61 -40.54
N VAL A 16 3.55 55.05 -40.73
CA VAL A 16 4.91 55.30 -40.16
C VAL A 16 5.08 56.24 -38.94
N LEU A 17 6.04 55.86 -38.07
CA LEU A 17 6.90 56.62 -37.11
C LEU A 17 6.77 56.04 -35.68
N TRP A 18 7.79 55.75 -34.88
CA TRP A 18 9.23 55.97 -34.91
C TRP A 18 9.94 55.01 -33.94
N ALA A 19 11.20 54.73 -34.26
CA ALA A 19 12.31 54.34 -33.40
C ALA A 19 12.07 54.26 -31.87
N SER A 20 12.34 53.08 -31.30
CA SER A 20 13.18 52.94 -30.11
C SER A 20 13.58 51.48 -29.95
N PHE A 21 14.64 51.11 -30.65
CA PHE A 21 15.39 49.88 -30.44
C PHE A 21 16.14 50.01 -29.12
N VAL A 22 15.49 49.69 -28.00
CA VAL A 22 16.16 49.53 -26.71
C VAL A 22 16.78 48.13 -26.70
N MET A 23 18.07 48.14 -26.99
CA MET A 23 19.01 47.05 -26.85
C MET A 23 19.07 46.63 -25.37
N TYR A 24 18.30 45.62 -24.99
CA TYR A 24 18.44 44.95 -23.70
C TYR A 24 19.58 43.91 -23.82
N PRO A 25 20.64 44.00 -23.00
CA PRO A 25 21.65 42.95 -22.96
C PRO A 25 21.01 41.68 -22.41
N ALA A 26 21.04 40.62 -23.22
CA ALA A 26 20.74 39.27 -22.78
C ALA A 26 21.72 38.90 -21.66
N LYS A 27 21.26 38.99 -20.40
CA LYS A 27 21.92 38.27 -19.32
C LYS A 27 21.78 36.80 -19.65
N ALA A 28 22.88 36.17 -20.04
CA ALA A 28 23.03 34.74 -20.05
C ALA A 28 22.74 34.24 -18.62
N VAL A 29 21.50 33.82 -18.39
CA VAL A 29 21.13 33.03 -17.23
C VAL A 29 21.86 31.71 -17.44
N GLN A 30 23.01 31.58 -16.78
CA GLN A 30 23.66 30.31 -16.60
C GLN A 30 22.62 29.39 -15.95
N ALA A 31 22.11 28.46 -16.75
CA ALA A 31 21.31 27.36 -16.26
C ALA A 31 22.24 26.48 -15.42
N GLU A 32 22.34 26.83 -14.13
CA GLU A 32 22.81 25.92 -13.11
C GLU A 32 22.05 24.60 -13.31
N PRO A 33 22.75 23.47 -13.53
CA PRO A 33 22.09 22.19 -13.64
C PRO A 33 21.38 21.93 -12.32
N TYR A 34 20.06 22.14 -12.31
CA TYR A 34 19.20 21.79 -11.20
C TYR A 34 19.28 20.27 -11.05
N THR A 35 20.23 19.82 -10.25
CA THR A 35 20.23 18.48 -9.67
C THR A 35 19.13 18.52 -8.62
N PHE A 36 17.90 18.33 -9.09
CA PHE A 36 16.76 18.00 -8.27
C PHE A 36 17.05 16.64 -7.64
N SER A 37 17.82 16.67 -6.56
CA SER A 37 18.01 15.57 -5.65
C SER A 37 16.72 15.48 -4.85
N LEU A 38 15.78 14.70 -5.37
CA LEU A 38 14.72 14.14 -4.54
C LEU A 38 15.38 13.54 -3.30
N PRO A 39 15.00 13.91 -2.07
CA PRO A 39 15.21 13.02 -0.95
C PRO A 39 14.31 11.82 -1.21
N ILE A 40 14.84 10.81 -1.91
CA ILE A 40 14.21 9.50 -2.00
C ILE A 40 14.41 8.83 -0.65
N THR A 41 13.66 9.27 0.37
CA THR A 41 13.42 8.48 1.57
C THR A 41 12.37 7.40 1.25
N GLN A 42 12.65 6.59 0.23
CA GLN A 42 11.97 5.30 0.05
C GLN A 42 12.49 4.24 1.05
N HIS A 43 13.44 4.61 1.91
CA HIS A 43 14.03 3.72 2.91
C HIS A 43 13.34 3.74 4.29
N GLU A 44 12.39 4.64 4.55
CA GLU A 44 11.78 4.78 5.89
C GLU A 44 10.55 3.86 6.10
N LYS A 45 9.89 3.40 5.03
CA LYS A 45 8.61 2.70 5.15
C LYS A 45 8.70 1.20 5.45
N ALA A 46 9.86 0.58 5.26
CA ALA A 46 10.05 -0.86 5.48
C ALA A 46 10.40 -1.22 6.93
N ALA A 47 10.82 -0.26 7.76
CA ALA A 47 11.21 -0.48 9.15
C ALA A 47 10.13 -0.05 10.17
N ASP A 48 9.13 0.71 9.76
CA ASP A 48 8.21 1.38 10.69
C ASP A 48 7.09 0.47 11.24
N TRP A 49 6.86 -0.70 10.63
CA TRP A 49 5.85 -1.64 11.12
C TRP A 49 6.19 -2.22 12.49
N LYS A 50 7.49 -2.39 12.82
CA LYS A 50 7.91 -2.87 14.14
C LYS A 50 7.44 -1.94 15.25
N ASN A 51 7.44 -0.63 14.99
CA ASN A 51 7.01 0.39 15.95
C ASN A 51 5.49 0.41 16.17
N LYS A 52 4.72 -0.29 15.33
CA LYS A 52 3.26 -0.41 15.47
C LYS A 52 2.81 -1.55 16.39
N LEU A 53 3.71 -2.44 16.79
CA LEU A 53 3.40 -3.45 17.81
C LEU A 53 3.55 -2.86 19.21
N THR A 54 2.52 -3.05 20.03
CA THR A 54 2.53 -2.67 21.44
C THR A 54 3.52 -3.53 22.24
N ALA A 55 4.00 -3.01 23.36
CA ALA A 55 4.91 -3.74 24.24
C ALA A 55 4.29 -5.05 24.73
N GLU A 56 2.98 -5.04 25.04
CA GLU A 56 2.23 -6.23 25.45
C GLU A 56 2.23 -7.30 24.37
N GLU A 57 1.96 -6.94 23.11
CA GLU A 57 1.98 -7.87 21.98
C GLU A 57 3.36 -8.50 21.82
N ARG A 58 4.44 -7.70 21.89
CA ARG A 58 5.81 -8.21 21.80
C ARG A 58 6.12 -9.23 22.89
N THR A 59 5.68 -8.97 24.13
CA THR A 59 5.86 -9.94 25.22
C THR A 59 5.00 -11.19 25.05
N ALA A 60 3.79 -11.07 24.50
CA ALA A 60 2.95 -12.23 24.22
C ALA A 60 3.58 -13.12 23.15
N ILE A 61 4.22 -12.52 22.15
CA ILE A 61 4.90 -13.20 21.05
C ILE A 61 6.18 -13.92 21.49
N SER A 62 6.90 -13.41 22.50
CA SER A 62 8.16 -14.01 22.96
C SER A 62 7.99 -15.17 23.96
N LYS A 63 6.79 -15.36 24.52
CA LYS A 63 6.49 -16.41 25.50
C LYS A 63 6.44 -17.85 24.96
N PRO A 64 5.89 -18.14 23.76
CA PRO A 64 5.71 -19.51 23.32
C PRO A 64 7.03 -20.12 22.81
N ASP A 65 7.35 -21.33 23.28
CA ASP A 65 8.56 -22.04 22.87
C ASP A 65 8.43 -22.71 21.50
N SER A 66 7.22 -23.12 21.11
CA SER A 66 6.99 -23.80 19.82
C SER A 66 6.70 -22.80 18.69
N PRO A 67 7.29 -22.97 17.49
CA PRO A 67 7.02 -22.08 16.35
C PRO A 67 5.53 -22.01 15.97
N ASN A 68 4.83 -23.14 16.10
CA ASN A 68 3.40 -23.22 15.82
C ASN A 68 2.57 -22.41 16.82
N ASP A 69 2.88 -22.47 18.11
CA ASP A 69 2.14 -21.72 19.13
C ASP A 69 2.46 -20.21 19.05
N ARG A 70 3.68 -19.87 18.64
CA ARG A 70 4.03 -18.48 18.31
C ARG A 70 3.24 -17.96 17.11
N ILE A 71 3.11 -18.74 16.03
CA ILE A 71 2.25 -18.41 14.89
C ILE A 71 0.79 -18.23 15.31
N LYS A 72 0.23 -19.14 16.11
CA LYS A 72 -1.13 -18.98 16.65
C LYS A 72 -1.28 -17.71 17.47
N THR A 73 -0.25 -17.34 18.23
CA THR A 73 -0.26 -16.11 19.04
C THR A 73 -0.31 -14.87 18.15
N TYR A 74 0.53 -14.79 17.10
CA TYR A 74 0.43 -13.72 16.10
C TYR A 74 -0.96 -13.64 15.48
N LEU A 75 -1.52 -14.77 15.07
CA LEU A 75 -2.82 -14.83 14.40
C LEU A 75 -3.97 -14.40 15.31
N ARG A 76 -3.94 -14.78 16.59
CA ARG A 76 -4.93 -14.35 17.60
C ARG A 76 -4.87 -12.85 17.84
N LEU A 77 -3.67 -12.27 17.92
CA LEU A 77 -3.50 -10.82 18.06
C LEU A 77 -4.00 -10.10 16.80
N ALA A 78 -3.65 -10.61 15.62
CA ALA A 78 -4.08 -10.05 14.34
C ALA A 78 -5.61 -10.05 14.21
N GLU A 79 -6.28 -11.15 14.57
CA GLU A 79 -7.74 -11.22 14.59
C GLU A 79 -8.36 -10.23 15.60
N SER A 80 -7.74 -10.05 16.76
CA SER A 80 -8.16 -9.05 17.74
C SER A 80 -8.11 -7.62 17.15
N ARG A 81 -7.08 -7.31 16.36
CA ARG A 81 -6.95 -6.03 15.66
C ARG A 81 -8.04 -5.84 14.61
N LEU A 82 -8.36 -6.87 13.82
CA LEU A 82 -9.47 -6.79 12.84
C LEU A 82 -10.83 -6.57 13.50
N ARG A 83 -11.10 -7.25 14.62
CA ARG A 83 -12.34 -7.03 15.40
C ARG A 83 -12.41 -5.62 15.97
N SER A 84 -11.28 -5.09 16.45
CA SER A 84 -11.20 -3.71 16.94
C SER A 84 -11.42 -2.72 15.80
N ALA A 85 -10.80 -2.94 14.64
CA ALA A 85 -11.01 -2.13 13.43
C ALA A 85 -12.49 -2.08 13.05
N ARG A 86 -13.20 -3.22 13.10
CA ARG A 86 -14.63 -3.26 12.86
C ARG A 86 -15.40 -2.40 13.86
N SER A 87 -15.11 -2.54 15.15
CA SER A 87 -15.76 -1.75 16.18
C SER A 87 -15.51 -0.24 16.04
N TYR A 88 -14.38 0.18 15.46
CA TYR A 88 -14.12 1.58 15.17
C TYR A 88 -14.92 2.06 13.95
N LEU A 89 -15.03 1.25 12.89
CA LEU A 89 -15.88 1.56 11.74
C LEU A 89 -17.36 1.68 12.14
N ASP A 90 -17.85 0.81 13.02
CA ASP A 90 -19.24 0.88 13.53
C ASP A 90 -19.51 2.19 14.31
N ARG A 91 -18.45 2.89 14.75
CA ARG A 91 -18.50 4.20 15.43
C ARG A 91 -18.13 5.36 14.50
N GLU A 92 -17.95 5.10 13.21
CA GLU A 92 -17.47 6.05 12.20
C GLU A 92 -16.08 6.64 12.51
N ASP A 93 -15.30 5.98 13.38
CA ASP A 93 -13.93 6.35 13.68
C ASP A 93 -12.98 5.69 12.67
N TYR A 94 -12.92 6.28 11.48
CA TYR A 94 -12.08 5.78 10.39
C TYR A 94 -10.59 5.84 10.70
N THR A 95 -10.15 6.81 11.51
CA THR A 95 -8.74 6.94 11.92
C THR A 95 -8.35 5.82 12.88
N GLY A 96 -9.17 5.53 13.88
CA GLY A 96 -8.96 4.40 14.78
C GLY A 96 -8.98 3.06 14.03
N ALA A 97 -9.90 2.89 13.09
CA ALA A 97 -9.96 1.70 12.24
C ALA A 97 -8.68 1.52 11.40
N ASP A 98 -8.20 2.61 10.78
CA ASP A 98 -6.96 2.61 9.98
C ASP A 98 -5.75 2.21 10.84
N GLU A 99 -5.61 2.77 12.04
CA GLU A 99 -4.54 2.40 12.96
C GLU A 99 -4.56 0.91 13.33
N GLN A 100 -5.76 0.35 13.58
CA GLN A 100 -5.88 -1.09 13.85
C GLN A 100 -5.50 -1.94 12.63
N ILE A 101 -5.85 -1.51 11.41
CA ILE A 101 -5.48 -2.20 10.16
C ILE A 101 -3.96 -2.14 9.94
N LEU A 102 -3.31 -1.01 10.26
CA LEU A 102 -1.86 -0.89 10.21
C LEU A 102 -1.16 -1.82 11.22
N GLY A 103 -1.68 -1.89 12.46
CA GLY A 103 -1.20 -2.83 13.48
C GLY A 103 -1.37 -4.29 13.06
N TYR A 104 -2.53 -4.64 12.47
CA TYR A 104 -2.76 -5.94 11.85
C TYR A 104 -1.70 -6.23 10.77
N THR A 105 -1.46 -5.28 9.87
CA THR A 105 -0.50 -5.43 8.76
C THR A 105 0.90 -5.71 9.29
N ALA A 106 1.31 -5.03 10.36
CA ALA A 106 2.59 -5.26 11.03
C ALA A 106 2.72 -6.69 11.58
N LEU A 107 1.68 -7.21 12.24
CA LEU A 107 1.64 -8.58 12.75
C LEU A 107 1.75 -9.62 11.61
N ILE A 108 1.05 -9.38 10.49
CA ILE A 108 1.10 -10.26 9.32
C ILE A 108 2.48 -10.25 8.65
N ALA A 109 3.11 -9.08 8.54
CA ALA A 109 4.47 -8.97 8.02
C ALA A 109 5.47 -9.76 8.90
N GLU A 110 5.36 -9.60 10.22
CA GLU A 110 6.26 -10.27 11.17
C GLU A 110 6.08 -11.79 11.17
N VAL A 111 4.83 -12.28 11.19
CA VAL A 111 4.58 -13.73 11.14
C VAL A 111 4.99 -14.33 9.79
N GLY A 112 4.85 -13.57 8.69
CA GLY A 112 5.32 -14.00 7.38
C GLY A 112 6.85 -14.16 7.33
N GLN A 113 7.57 -13.21 7.93
CA GLN A 113 9.03 -13.28 8.05
C GLN A 113 9.46 -14.42 8.99
N PHE A 114 8.87 -14.50 10.19
CA PHE A 114 9.13 -15.57 11.16
C PHE A 114 8.87 -16.96 10.56
N SER A 115 7.76 -17.12 9.85
CA SER A 115 7.42 -18.36 9.16
C SER A 115 8.45 -18.72 8.09
N LYS A 116 9.08 -17.76 7.43
CA LYS A 116 10.10 -18.02 6.42
C LYS A 116 11.42 -18.48 7.05
N ASP A 117 11.80 -17.83 8.15
CA ASP A 117 13.14 -17.95 8.71
C ASP A 117 13.26 -19.07 9.75
N SER A 118 12.19 -19.31 10.53
CA SER A 118 12.25 -20.13 11.74
C SER A 118 11.41 -21.41 11.69
N VAL A 119 10.56 -21.57 10.67
CA VAL A 119 9.67 -22.74 10.55
C VAL A 119 10.23 -23.68 9.47
N PRO A 120 10.43 -24.98 9.78
CA PRO A 120 10.85 -25.96 8.79
C PRO A 120 9.84 -26.10 7.64
N LYS A 121 10.32 -26.35 6.41
CA LYS A 121 9.45 -26.65 5.27
C LYS A 121 8.52 -27.83 5.59
N ARG A 122 7.31 -27.81 5.06
CA ARG A 122 6.26 -28.83 5.29
C ARG A 122 5.80 -29.00 6.75
N ASP A 123 6.10 -28.06 7.63
CA ASP A 123 5.60 -28.09 9.01
C ASP A 123 4.09 -27.75 9.08
N LYS A 124 3.40 -28.32 10.08
CA LYS A 124 1.99 -28.03 10.38
C LYS A 124 1.72 -26.54 10.67
N ALA A 125 2.73 -25.79 11.08
CA ALA A 125 2.62 -24.38 11.36
C ALA A 125 2.30 -23.57 10.09
N HIS A 126 2.83 -23.94 8.93
CA HIS A 126 2.46 -23.30 7.65
C HIS A 126 1.00 -23.55 7.27
N LYS A 127 0.49 -24.75 7.54
CA LYS A 127 -0.94 -25.07 7.35
C LYS A 127 -1.83 -24.23 8.27
N THR A 128 -1.44 -24.09 9.54
CA THR A 128 -2.14 -23.24 10.51
C THR A 128 -2.16 -21.79 10.05
N LEU A 129 -1.01 -21.27 9.60
CA LEU A 129 -0.88 -19.93 9.04
C LEU A 129 -1.79 -19.71 7.83
N GLU A 130 -1.78 -20.62 6.86
CA GLU A 130 -2.60 -20.50 5.65
C GLU A 130 -4.10 -20.47 5.96
N VAL A 131 -4.56 -21.41 6.79
CA VAL A 131 -5.99 -21.54 7.13
C VAL A 131 -6.49 -20.28 7.83
N SER A 132 -5.77 -19.80 8.83
CA SER A 132 -6.17 -18.59 9.55
C SER A 132 -6.12 -17.34 8.67
N LEU A 133 -5.10 -17.19 7.80
CA LEU A 133 -5.04 -16.06 6.86
C LEU A 133 -6.19 -16.07 5.86
N ARG A 134 -6.65 -17.25 5.44
CA ARG A 134 -7.82 -17.39 4.55
C ARG A 134 -9.09 -16.87 5.20
N GLU A 135 -9.29 -17.15 6.49
CA GLU A 135 -10.44 -16.66 7.25
C GLU A 135 -10.36 -15.14 7.44
N GLN A 136 -9.20 -14.63 7.86
CA GLN A 136 -8.96 -13.20 8.07
C GLN A 136 -9.10 -12.37 6.79
N LEU A 137 -8.78 -12.95 5.63
CA LEU A 137 -8.94 -12.29 4.32
C LEU A 137 -10.40 -11.91 4.06
N ARG A 138 -11.36 -12.79 4.39
CA ARG A 138 -12.80 -12.48 4.23
C ARG A 138 -13.23 -11.33 5.14
N ALA A 139 -12.75 -11.31 6.38
CA ALA A 139 -13.04 -10.23 7.32
C ALA A 139 -12.45 -8.90 6.83
N LEU A 140 -11.22 -8.93 6.31
CA LEU A 140 -10.54 -7.76 5.78
C LEU A 140 -11.18 -7.22 4.49
N GLU A 141 -11.68 -8.09 3.62
CA GLU A 141 -12.48 -7.68 2.45
C GLU A 141 -13.78 -7.00 2.86
N GLY A 142 -14.45 -7.51 3.90
CA GLY A 142 -15.62 -6.87 4.50
C GLY A 142 -15.29 -5.48 5.04
N LEU A 143 -14.21 -5.35 5.82
CA LEU A 143 -13.72 -4.05 6.31
C LEU A 143 -13.46 -3.08 5.16
N ARG A 144 -12.72 -3.50 4.12
CA ARG A 144 -12.43 -2.63 2.96
C ARG A 144 -13.70 -2.09 2.29
N ARG A 145 -14.75 -2.90 2.18
CA ARG A 145 -16.02 -2.48 1.56
C ARG A 145 -16.76 -1.44 2.40
N ASP A 146 -16.64 -1.53 3.72
CA ASP A 146 -17.36 -0.66 4.65
C ASP A 146 -16.55 0.60 5.02
N THR A 147 -15.25 0.62 4.74
CA THR A 147 -14.38 1.78 4.93
C THR A 147 -14.61 2.83 3.84
N ALA A 148 -14.63 4.11 4.22
CA ALA A 148 -14.68 5.22 3.26
C ALA A 148 -13.46 5.21 2.31
N ALA A 149 -13.65 5.63 1.06
CA ALA A 149 -12.64 5.55 0.01
C ALA A 149 -11.28 6.17 0.39
N SER A 150 -11.30 7.27 1.15
CA SER A 150 -10.10 7.97 1.64
C SER A 150 -9.22 7.13 2.58
N TYR A 151 -9.77 6.08 3.20
CA TYR A 151 -9.08 5.20 4.16
C TYR A 151 -8.95 3.75 3.64
N ALA A 152 -9.37 3.48 2.40
CA ALA A 152 -9.32 2.14 1.81
C ALA A 152 -7.89 1.65 1.50
N GLU A 153 -6.94 2.57 1.34
CA GLU A 153 -5.56 2.25 0.91
C GLU A 153 -4.85 1.28 1.87
N SER A 154 -5.01 1.47 3.18
CA SER A 154 -4.39 0.60 4.19
C SER A 154 -4.99 -0.81 4.15
N ALA A 155 -6.31 -0.92 3.99
CA ALA A 155 -6.98 -2.21 3.84
C ALA A 155 -6.53 -2.94 2.56
N GLU A 156 -6.34 -2.22 1.45
CA GLU A 156 -5.82 -2.80 0.21
C GLU A 156 -4.38 -3.30 0.35
N LYS A 157 -3.51 -2.53 1.01
CA LYS A 157 -2.13 -2.97 1.29
C LYS A 157 -2.11 -4.21 2.17
N ALA A 158 -2.95 -4.23 3.21
CA ALA A 158 -3.11 -5.38 4.08
C ALA A 158 -3.58 -6.62 3.29
N LEU A 159 -4.57 -6.48 2.40
CA LEU A 159 -5.05 -7.58 1.54
C LEU A 159 -3.95 -8.13 0.63
N LYS A 160 -3.15 -7.26 0.00
CA LYS A 160 -2.03 -7.66 -0.85
C LYS A 160 -0.99 -8.45 -0.04
N LEU A 161 -0.64 -7.96 1.16
CA LEU A 161 0.33 -8.60 2.04
C LEU A 161 -0.17 -9.97 2.51
N VAL A 162 -1.42 -10.07 2.97
CA VAL A 162 -2.02 -11.34 3.41
C VAL A 162 -1.98 -12.38 2.30
N ASN A 163 -2.33 -11.98 1.06
CA ASN A 163 -2.25 -12.88 -0.09
C ASN A 163 -0.82 -13.32 -0.40
N GLN A 164 0.16 -12.43 -0.27
CA GLN A 164 1.57 -12.76 -0.44
C GLN A 164 2.03 -13.78 0.61
N VAL A 165 1.76 -13.53 1.90
CA VAL A 165 2.15 -14.43 3.00
C VAL A 165 1.43 -15.78 2.88
N ARG A 166 0.16 -15.79 2.45
CA ARG A 166 -0.58 -17.03 2.20
C ARG A 166 0.04 -17.87 1.09
N ARG A 167 0.39 -17.25 -0.04
CA ARG A 167 1.09 -17.93 -1.15
C ARG A 167 2.45 -18.45 -0.70
N GLN A 168 3.19 -17.68 0.09
CA GLN A 168 4.47 -18.11 0.67
C GLN A 168 4.28 -19.34 1.58
N ALA A 169 3.31 -19.31 2.49
CA ALA A 169 3.01 -20.43 3.39
C ALA A 169 2.62 -21.70 2.62
N LEU A 170 1.80 -21.55 1.57
CA LEU A 170 1.44 -22.65 0.66
C LEU A 170 2.65 -23.21 -0.08
N GLY A 171 3.52 -22.35 -0.62
CA GLY A 171 4.76 -22.77 -1.27
C GLY A 171 5.69 -23.54 -0.34
N LEU A 172 5.81 -23.11 0.91
CA LEU A 172 6.62 -23.81 1.93
C LEU A 172 5.98 -25.13 2.39
N LEU A 173 4.65 -25.23 2.35
CA LEU A 173 3.90 -26.43 2.73
C LEU A 173 3.90 -27.51 1.63
N LEU A 174 3.69 -27.10 0.37
CA LEU A 174 3.48 -28.02 -0.76
C LEU A 174 4.76 -28.23 -1.60
N GLY A 175 5.73 -27.32 -1.51
CA GLY A 175 6.94 -27.29 -2.33
C GLY A 175 6.93 -26.10 -3.30
N GLU A 176 8.13 -25.57 -3.56
CA GLU A 176 8.36 -24.48 -4.53
C GLU A 176 8.05 -25.01 -5.93
N GLY A 177 6.87 -24.67 -6.47
CA GLY A 177 6.40 -25.13 -7.78
C GLY A 177 4.88 -25.32 -7.88
N PHE A 178 4.20 -25.61 -6.76
CA PHE A 178 2.76 -25.90 -6.79
C PHE A 178 1.87 -24.73 -7.24
N LEU A 179 2.31 -23.48 -7.01
CA LEU A 179 1.53 -22.27 -7.36
C LEU A 179 2.01 -21.56 -8.63
N THR A 180 3.18 -21.94 -9.17
CA THR A 180 3.72 -21.32 -10.40
C THR A 180 3.03 -21.83 -11.66
N ASP A 181 2.37 -22.98 -11.59
CA ASP A 181 1.71 -23.60 -12.74
C ASP A 181 0.32 -23.02 -13.02
N THR A 182 -0.28 -22.31 -12.06
CA THR A 182 -1.63 -21.74 -12.19
C THR A 182 -1.71 -20.35 -12.83
N GLU A 183 -0.58 -19.70 -13.13
CA GLU A 183 -0.52 -18.37 -13.78
C GLU A 183 -0.18 -18.43 -15.27
N LYS A 184 -0.06 -19.63 -15.87
CA LYS A 184 0.26 -19.85 -17.29
C LYS A 184 -0.91 -20.34 -18.16
N GLN A 185 -2.16 -20.14 -17.74
CA GLN A 185 -3.34 -20.47 -18.57
C GLN A 185 -4.15 -19.23 -18.92
#